data_AF-A0A139W8R9-F1
#
_entry.id   AF-A0A139W8R9-F1
#
_cell.length_a   1.000
_cell.length_b   1.000
_cell.length_c   1.000
_cell.angle_alpha   90.00
_cell.angle_beta   90.00
_cell.angle_gamma   90.00
#
_symmetry.space_group_name_H-M   'P 1'
#
loop_
_entity.id
_entity.type
_entity.pdbx_description
1 polymer ?
#
loop_
_entity_poly.entity_id
_entity_poly.type
_entity_poly.pdbx_seq_one_letter_code
_entity_poly.pdbx_strand_id
1 'polypeptide(L)' 'MVDSSDANLVGKLFFNVVQTKCFVIKPRKICVKSTWWGQCDKYKHVKQAILRDNLPY' A
#
# COMPACT_ATOMS: atom_id res chain seq x y z
N MET A 1 -32.42 0.16 8.16
CA MET A 1 -32.20 1.60 7.89
C MET A 1 -30.71 1.87 7.97
N VAL A 2 -30.14 2.66 7.05
CA VAL A 2 -28.70 3.02 7.01
C VAL A 2 -28.32 4.08 8.07
N ASP A 3 -29.28 4.48 8.91
CA ASP A 3 -29.15 5.53 9.93
C ASP A 3 -29.31 4.96 11.36
N SER A 4 -28.56 3.90 11.67
CA SER A 4 -28.38 3.46 13.07
C SER A 4 -27.14 4.13 13.65
N SER A 5 -27.19 4.51 14.93
CA SER A 5 -26.03 4.97 15.71
C SER A 5 -24.83 4.03 15.57
N ASP A 6 -25.07 2.72 15.47
CA ASP A 6 -24.04 1.70 15.29
C ASP A 6 -23.32 1.85 13.94
N ALA A 7 -24.09 2.07 12.87
CA ALA A 7 -23.54 2.25 11.53
C ALA A 7 -22.71 3.55 11.41
N ASN A 8 -23.17 4.63 12.05
CA ASN A 8 -22.42 5.89 12.08
C ASN A 8 -21.11 5.77 12.87
N LEU A 9 -21.13 5.04 14.00
CA LEU A 9 -19.93 4.79 14.80
C LEU A 9 -18.89 3.98 14.02
N VAL A 10 -19.31 2.89 13.36
CA VAL A 10 -18.42 2.06 12.53
C VAL A 10 -17.86 2.87 11.35
N GLY A 11 -18.69 3.68 10.69
CA GLY A 11 -18.27 4.54 9.58
C GLY A 11 -17.20 5.55 10.01
N LYS A 12 -17.43 6.29 11.11
CA LYS A 12 -16.45 7.26 11.63
C LYS A 12 -15.14 6.60 12.05
N LEU A 13 -15.21 5.45 12.73
CA LEU A 13 -14.00 4.73 13.14
C LEU A 13 -13.18 4.29 11.93
N PHE A 14 -13.82 3.70 10.92
CA PHE A 14 -13.10 3.15 9.77
C PHE A 14 -12.53 4.24 8.85
N PHE A 15 -13.34 5.25 8.52
CA PHE A 15 -12.96 6.27 7.53
C PHE A 15 -12.22 7.47 8.11
N ASN A 16 -12.51 7.86 9.36
CA ASN A 16 -11.94 9.09 9.92
C ASN A 16 -10.80 8.81 10.91
N VAL A 17 -10.86 7.71 11.66
CA VAL A 17 -9.87 7.41 12.71
C VAL A 17 -8.80 6.44 12.22
N VAL A 18 -9.19 5.23 11.80
CA VAL A 18 -8.24 4.17 11.46
C VAL A 18 -7.57 4.43 10.11
N GLN A 19 -8.31 4.98 9.14
CA GLN A 19 -7.78 5.37 7.83
C GLN A 19 -6.87 4.28 7.22
N THR A 20 -7.32 3.03 7.22
CA THR A 20 -6.52 1.90 6.74
C THR A 20 -6.10 2.13 5.29
N LYS A 21 -4.80 2.29 5.05
CA LYS A 21 -4.27 2.53 3.71
C LYS A 21 -4.43 1.30 2.83
N CYS A 22 -4.99 1.49 1.64
CA CYS A 22 -4.99 0.46 0.60
C CYS A 22 -3.57 0.24 0.06
N PHE A 23 -3.22 -0.99 -0.31
CA PHE A 23 -1.99 -1.26 -1.04
C PHE A 23 -2.30 -1.57 -2.51
N VAL A 24 -1.41 -1.14 -3.40
CA VAL A 24 -1.44 -1.49 -4.81
C VAL A 24 -0.21 -2.29 -5.17
N ILE A 25 -0.40 -3.34 -5.96
CA ILE A 25 0.71 -4.15 -6.45
C ILE A 25 1.27 -3.47 -7.70
N LYS A 26 2.53 -3.04 -7.63
CA LYS A 26 3.25 -2.46 -8.77
C LYS A 26 4.50 -3.28 -9.10
N PRO A 27 4.84 -3.44 -10.39
CA PRO A 27 6.11 -4.04 -10.77
C PRO A 27 7.26 -3.10 -10.38
N ARG A 28 8.24 -3.61 -9.64
CA ARG A 28 9.48 -2.90 -9.31
C ARG A 28 10.68 -3.68 -9.82
N LYS A 29 11.61 -2.96 -10.45
CA LYS A 29 12.91 -3.49 -10.86
C LYS A 29 13.83 -3.50 -9.64
N ILE A 30 14.25 -4.68 -9.19
CA ILE A 30 15.20 -4.86 -8.09
C ILE A 30 16.49 -5.48 -8.60
N CYS A 31 17.60 -5.13 -7.96
CA CYS A 31 18.87 -5.80 -8.20
C CYS A 31 18.86 -7.14 -7.46
N VAL A 32 19.05 -8.25 -8.17
CA VAL A 32 19.12 -9.60 -7.57
C VAL A 32 20.55 -10.11 -7.45
N LYS A 33 21.47 -9.53 -8.21
CA LYS A 33 22.89 -9.89 -8.17
C LYS A 33 23.74 -8.66 -8.38
N SER A 34 24.66 -8.43 -7.45
CA SER A 34 25.64 -7.35 -7.52
C SER A 34 27.02 -7.92 -7.87
N THR A 35 27.81 -7.12 -8.58
CA THR A 35 29.22 -7.37 -8.88
C THR A 35 30.07 -6.95 -7.68
N TRP A 36 31.25 -7.54 -7.53
CA TRP A 36 32.19 -7.21 -6.45
C TRP A 36 32.57 -5.72 -6.40
N TRP A 37 32.52 -5.03 -7.54
CA TRP A 37 32.71 -3.58 -7.68
C TRP A 37 31.46 -2.73 -7.36
N GLY A 38 30.39 -3.35 -6.83
CA GLY A 38 29.17 -2.66 -6.37
C GLY A 38 28.12 -2.37 -7.44
N GLN A 39 28.39 -2.66 -8.72
CA GLN A 39 27.42 -2.49 -9.80
C GLN A 39 26.44 -3.66 -9.86
N CYS A 40 25.17 -3.39 -10.18
CA CYS A 40 24.19 -4.47 -10.33
C CYS A 40 24.35 -5.23 -11.65
N ASP A 41 24.71 -6.51 -11.57
CA ASP A 41 24.86 -7.44 -12.70
C ASP A 41 23.50 -7.85 -13.27
N LYS A 42 22.52 -8.11 -12.40
CA LYS A 42 21.21 -8.63 -12.81
C LYS A 42 20.04 -7.94 -12.11
N TYR A 43 19.07 -7.54 -12.91
CA TYR A 43 17.80 -6.98 -12.44
C TYR A 43 16.65 -7.94 -12.69
N LYS A 44 15.70 -7.97 -11.76
CA LYS A 44 14.45 -8.73 -11.88
C LYS A 44 13.26 -7.82 -11.59
N HIS A 45 12.16 -8.03 -12.32
CA HIS A 45 10.89 -7.40 -12.00
C HIS A 45 10.16 -8.25 -10.96
N VAL A 46 9.84 -7.64 -9.83
CA VAL A 46 9.06 -8.26 -8.76
C VAL A 46 7.77 -7.48 -8.55
N LYS A 47 6.71 -8.17 -8.13
CA LYS A 47 5.47 -7.55 -7.71
C LYS A 47 5.66 -7.04 -6.28
N GLN A 48 5.65 -5.73 -6.08
CA GLN A 48 5.76 -5.12 -4.75
C GLN A 48 4.44 -4.44 -4.38
N ALA A 49 3.95 -4.72 -3.17
CA ALA A 49 2.84 -3.98 -2.58
C ALA A 49 3.34 -2.61 -2.10
N ILE A 50 2.68 -1.55 -2.55
CA ILE A 50 2.99 -0.16 -2.18
C ILE A 50 1.73 0.45 -1.59
N LEU A 51 1.83 1.00 -0.38
CA LEU A 51 0.73 1.72 0.25
C LEU A 51 0.38 2.96 -0.60
N ARG A 52 -0.92 3.18 -0.79
CA ARG A 52 -1.47 4.41 -1.34
C ARG A 52 -2.02 5.23 -0.19
N ASP A 53 -1.83 6.53 -0.27
CA ASP A 53 -2.52 7.44 0.64
C ASP A 53 -4.01 7.41 0.35
N ASN A 54 -4.81 7.55 1.41
CA ASN A 54 -6.25 7.58 1.29
C ASN A 54 -6.68 8.88 0.60
N LEU A 55 -7.76 8.83 -0.16
CA LEU A 55 -8.38 10.04 -0.68
C LEU A 55 -8.83 10.91 0.51
N PRO A 56 -8.57 12.23 0.50
CA PRO A 56 -9.13 13.11 1.50
C PRO A 56 -10.66 13.03 1.43
N TYR A 57 -11.30 12.92 2.60
CA TYR A 57 -12.75 12.86 2.76
C TYR A 57 -13.37 14.26 2.72
#